data_AF-W1WCL9-F1
#
_entry.id   AF-W1WCL9-F1
#
_cell.length_a   1.000
_cell.length_b   1.000
_cell.length_c   1.000
_cell.angle_alpha   90.00
_cell.angle_beta   90.00
_cell.angle_gamma   90.00
#
_symmetry.space_group_name_H-M   'P 1'
#
loop_
_entity.id
_entity.type
_entity.pdbx_description
1 polymer ?
#
loop_
_entity_poly.entity_id
_entity_poly.type
_entity_poly.pdbx_seq_one_letter_code
_entity_poly.pdbx_strand_id
1 'polypeptide(L)'
;IGMQDSNGLLKDIFRHLEEKGVDTRKLPRLHISGCPHSCGTHQIGEIGFHGAVKLVDKKPTVAFILVDGGSEHMGSENFGKMAGNIVATKIPEFLEALANTLNQSPEPDFGTWRMTHKAQYMELIKAFE
;
A
#
# COMPACT_ATOMS: atom_id res chain seq x y z
N ILE A 1 2.00 12.80 -17.06
CA ILE A 1 3.28 12.22 -16.60
C ILE A 1 3.32 12.38 -15.09
N GLY A 2 3.19 11.27 -14.36
CA GLY A 2 3.20 11.28 -12.89
C GLY A 2 4.61 11.56 -12.36
N MET A 3 4.70 12.16 -11.18
CA MET A 3 5.96 12.53 -10.51
C MET A 3 6.85 11.31 -10.17
N GLN A 4 6.24 10.13 -9.98
CA GLN A 4 6.90 8.85 -9.72
C GLN A 4 6.39 7.76 -10.68
N ASP A 5 7.22 6.74 -10.93
CA ASP A 5 6.89 5.63 -11.84
C ASP A 5 6.02 4.58 -11.14
N SER A 6 4.69 4.73 -11.25
CA SER A 6 3.72 3.77 -10.71
C SER A 6 3.75 2.40 -11.40
N ASN A 7 4.10 2.37 -12.69
CA ASN A 7 4.19 1.11 -13.43
C ASN A 7 5.46 0.34 -13.07
N GLY A 8 6.57 1.06 -12.87
CA GLY A 8 7.81 0.50 -12.33
C GLY A 8 7.58 -0.13 -10.97
N LEU A 9 6.98 0.62 -10.03
CA LEU A 9 6.65 0.09 -8.71
C LEU A 9 5.75 -1.15 -8.78
N LEU A 10 4.70 -1.12 -9.60
CA LEU A 10 3.81 -2.27 -9.76
C LEU A 10 4.56 -3.51 -10.25
N LYS A 11 5.46 -3.36 -11.24
CA LYS A 11 6.30 -4.46 -11.74
C LYS A 11 7.26 -4.99 -10.67
N ASP A 12 7.86 -4.11 -9.88
CA ASP A 12 8.75 -4.51 -8.79
C ASP A 12 8.01 -5.32 -7.73
N ILE A 13 6.79 -4.90 -7.37
CA ILE A 13 5.91 -5.64 -6.45
C ILE A 13 5.60 -7.02 -7.01
N PHE A 14 5.10 -7.11 -8.25
CA PHE A 14 4.75 -8.39 -8.85
C PHE A 14 5.94 -9.33 -8.93
N ARG A 15 7.07 -8.85 -9.46
CA ARG A 15 8.30 -9.63 -9.56
C ARG A 15 8.73 -10.18 -8.21
N HIS A 16 8.78 -9.33 -7.18
CA HIS A 16 9.22 -9.74 -5.84
C HIS A 16 8.30 -10.81 -5.24
N LEU A 17 6.98 -10.61 -5.32
CA LEU A 17 6.01 -11.56 -4.78
C LEU A 17 6.01 -12.89 -5.54
N GLU A 18 6.15 -12.86 -6.87
CA GLU A 18 6.27 -14.06 -7.71
C GLU A 18 7.58 -14.81 -7.44
N GLU A 19 8.72 -14.12 -7.38
CA GLU A 19 10.03 -14.71 -7.08
C GLU A 19 10.07 -15.38 -5.70
N LYS A 20 9.35 -14.82 -4.73
CA LYS A 20 9.23 -15.36 -3.36
C LYS A 20 8.14 -16.43 -3.23
N GLY A 21 7.31 -16.63 -4.25
CA GLY A 21 6.19 -17.57 -4.19
C GLY A 21 5.15 -17.20 -3.12
N VAL A 22 4.96 -15.90 -2.87
CA VAL A 22 4.04 -15.41 -1.84
C VAL A 22 2.61 -15.59 -2.31
N ASP A 23 1.76 -16.17 -1.46
CA ASP A 23 0.34 -16.27 -1.74
C ASP A 23 -0.34 -14.90 -1.57
N THR A 24 -0.81 -14.34 -2.67
CA THR A 24 -1.41 -13.01 -2.74
C THR A 24 -2.94 -13.03 -2.70
N ARG A 25 -3.59 -14.20 -2.54
CA ARG A 25 -5.06 -14.35 -2.63
C ARG A 25 -5.84 -13.48 -1.64
N LYS A 26 -5.26 -13.21 -0.47
CA LYS A 26 -5.88 -12.39 0.58
C LYS A 26 -5.51 -10.91 0.50
N LEU A 27 -4.55 -10.53 -0.36
CA LEU A 27 -4.16 -9.13 -0.51
C LEU A 27 -5.33 -8.33 -1.12
N PRO A 28 -5.52 -7.07 -0.69
CA PRO A 28 -6.53 -6.21 -1.27
C PRO A 28 -6.10 -5.73 -2.66
N ARG A 29 -7.03 -5.12 -3.37
CA ARG A 29 -6.71 -4.41 -4.62
C ARG A 29 -5.86 -3.18 -4.29
N LEU A 30 -4.69 -3.10 -4.93
CA LEU A 30 -3.74 -2.00 -4.77
C LEU A 30 -3.99 -0.93 -5.84
N HIS A 31 -4.09 0.32 -5.40
CA HIS A 31 -4.17 1.46 -6.31
C HIS A 31 -2.90 2.29 -6.22
N ILE A 32 -2.09 2.36 -7.28
CA ILE A 32 -0.81 3.08 -7.27
C ILE A 32 -0.87 4.28 -8.23
N SER A 33 -0.59 5.48 -7.72
CA SER A 33 -0.50 6.72 -8.48
C SER A 33 0.92 7.23 -8.56
N GLY A 34 1.35 7.62 -9.76
CA GLY A 34 2.59 8.36 -9.93
C GLY A 34 2.51 9.82 -9.47
N CYS A 35 1.32 10.41 -9.30
CA CYS A 35 1.17 11.80 -8.88
C CYS A 35 0.07 11.99 -7.83
N PRO A 36 0.18 13.03 -6.98
CA PRO A 36 -0.91 13.44 -6.09
C PRO A 36 -2.10 14.04 -6.86
N HIS A 37 -1.90 14.40 -8.13
CA HIS A 37 -2.98 14.91 -8.99
C HIS A 37 -3.89 13.74 -9.39
N SER A 38 -5.13 13.81 -8.93
CA SER A 38 -6.20 12.79 -8.96
C SER A 38 -6.64 12.37 -10.37
N CYS A 39 -5.77 11.72 -11.15
CA CYS A 39 -6.12 11.15 -12.46
C CYS A 39 -6.41 9.64 -12.43
N GLY A 40 -6.71 9.04 -11.27
CA GLY A 40 -7.12 7.63 -11.27
C GLY A 40 -7.47 7.07 -9.91
N THR A 41 -8.61 7.45 -9.33
CA THR A 41 -9.34 6.53 -8.43
C THR A 41 -8.55 6.05 -7.19
N HIS A 42 -7.54 6.78 -6.71
CA HIS A 42 -6.71 6.37 -5.55
C HIS A 42 -7.35 6.66 -4.20
N GLN A 43 -8.37 7.52 -4.16
CA GLN A 43 -9.08 7.91 -2.93
C GLN A 43 -10.09 6.84 -2.43
N ILE A 44 -10.04 5.66 -3.03
CA ILE A 44 -11.21 4.78 -3.19
C ILE A 44 -10.87 3.30 -2.95
N GLY A 45 -9.60 2.91 -3.10
CA GLY A 45 -9.14 1.56 -2.79
C GLY A 45 -8.96 1.34 -1.29
N GLU A 46 -9.13 0.09 -0.84
CA GLU A 46 -8.84 -0.29 0.55
C GLU A 46 -7.38 0.06 0.93
N ILE A 47 -6.45 -0.05 -0.03
CA ILE A 47 -5.08 0.47 0.06
C ILE A 47 -4.73 1.27 -1.21
N GLY A 48 -4.26 2.51 -1.01
CA GLY A 48 -3.74 3.38 -2.05
C GLY A 48 -2.27 3.76 -1.81
N PHE A 49 -1.54 3.98 -2.90
CA PHE A 49 -0.22 4.58 -2.91
C PHE A 49 -0.22 5.79 -3.83
N HIS A 50 0.35 6.91 -3.40
CA HIS A 50 0.64 8.01 -4.31
C HIS A 50 2.08 8.49 -4.19
N GLY A 51 2.66 8.87 -5.32
CA GLY A 51 4.03 9.34 -5.41
C GLY A 51 4.31 10.46 -4.43
N ALA A 52 5.41 10.31 -3.70
CA ALA A 52 5.94 11.25 -2.74
C ALA A 52 7.46 11.30 -2.84
N VAL A 53 8.07 12.19 -2.05
CA VAL A 53 9.52 12.22 -1.87
C VAL A 53 9.78 12.12 -0.37
N LYS A 54 10.69 11.22 0.02
CA LYS A 54 11.14 11.09 1.40
C LYS A 54 12.63 11.46 1.47
N LEU A 55 13.00 12.23 2.49
CA LEU A 55 14.41 12.52 2.77
C LEU A 55 14.99 11.38 3.61
N VAL A 56 15.84 10.56 2.99
CA VAL A 56 16.61 9.50 3.66
C VAL A 56 18.07 9.94 3.63
N ASP A 57 18.71 10.07 4.79
CA ASP A 57 20.09 10.58 4.90
C ASP A 57 20.31 11.92 4.18
N LYS A 58 19.33 12.83 4.27
CA LYS A 58 19.28 14.14 3.58
C LYS A 58 19.25 14.06 2.05
N LYS A 59 19.04 12.87 1.46
CA LYS A 59 18.90 12.68 0.02
C LYS A 59 17.42 12.52 -0.35
N PRO A 60 16.93 13.25 -1.38
CA PRO A 60 15.58 13.03 -1.89
C PRO A 60 15.49 11.64 -2.49
N THR A 61 14.66 10.80 -1.88
CA THR A 61 14.46 9.41 -2.27
C THR A 61 13.02 9.21 -2.72
N VAL A 62 12.86 8.43 -3.79
CA VAL A 62 11.56 8.06 -4.34
C VAL A 62 10.78 7.26 -3.30
N ALA A 63 9.62 7.77 -2.92
CA ALA A 63 8.75 7.18 -1.92
C ALA A 63 7.29 7.26 -2.36
N PHE A 64 6.43 6.52 -1.68
CA PHE A 64 5.00 6.59 -1.87
C PHE A 64 4.33 6.72 -0.50
N ILE A 65 3.36 7.62 -0.43
CA ILE A 65 2.48 7.72 0.74
C ILE A 65 1.44 6.61 0.60
N LEU A 66 1.40 5.76 1.62
CA LEU A 66 0.36 4.76 1.83
C LEU A 66 -0.88 5.46 2.39
N VAL A 67 -2.01 5.21 1.75
CA VAL A 67 -3.33 5.72 2.11
C VAL A 67 -4.21 4.52 2.46
N ASP A 68 -4.74 4.50 3.67
CA ASP A 68 -5.62 3.44 4.17
C ASP A 68 -7.06 3.92 4.34
N GLY A 69 -8.03 3.06 4.01
CA GLY A 69 -9.43 3.27 4.33
C GLY A 69 -10.19 4.18 3.36
N GLY A 70 -9.77 4.22 2.10
CA GLY A 70 -10.62 4.73 1.02
C GLY A 70 -11.83 3.82 0.83
N SER A 71 -13.03 4.39 0.68
CA SER A 71 -14.26 3.63 0.42
C SER A 71 -15.17 4.40 -0.54
N GLU A 72 -15.56 3.74 -1.63
CA GLU A 72 -16.42 4.26 -2.71
C GLU A 72 -17.91 3.95 -2.52
N HIS A 73 -18.27 3.21 -1.48
CA HIS A 73 -19.63 2.75 -1.30
C HIS A 73 -20.54 3.93 -0.96
N MET A 74 -21.61 4.14 -1.73
CA MET A 74 -22.62 5.19 -1.44
C MET A 74 -23.11 5.01 0.01
N GLY A 75 -22.87 6.01 0.87
CA GLY A 75 -23.18 5.97 2.29
C GLY A 75 -22.01 5.58 3.23
N SER A 76 -20.81 5.33 2.70
CA SER A 76 -19.56 5.13 3.46
C SER A 76 -18.36 5.78 2.76
N GLU A 77 -18.59 6.92 2.13
CA GLU A 77 -17.57 7.72 1.46
C GLU A 77 -16.57 8.26 2.49
N ASN A 78 -15.35 7.74 2.47
CA ASN A 78 -14.27 8.25 3.30
C ASN A 78 -13.02 8.44 2.44
N PHE A 79 -12.42 9.63 2.56
CA PHE A 79 -11.07 9.84 2.06
C PHE A 79 -10.13 8.99 2.90
N GLY A 80 -9.39 8.10 2.24
CA GLY A 80 -8.35 7.34 2.90
C GLY A 80 -7.36 8.27 3.59
N LYS A 81 -6.92 7.89 4.79
CA LYS A 81 -5.99 8.69 5.59
C LYS A 81 -4.56 8.28 5.27
N MET A 82 -3.64 9.24 5.29
CA MET A 82 -2.21 8.93 5.23
C MET A 82 -1.85 8.03 6.40
N ALA A 83 -1.41 6.81 6.08
CA ALA A 83 -1.09 5.78 7.04
C ALA A 83 0.44 5.65 7.23
N GLY A 84 1.23 5.96 6.20
CA GLY A 84 2.69 6.03 6.28
C GLY A 84 3.35 6.52 4.99
N ASN A 85 4.66 6.80 5.04
CA ASN A 85 5.46 7.18 3.88
C ASN A 85 6.62 6.20 3.65
N ILE A 86 6.46 5.30 2.68
CA ILE A 86 7.36 4.15 2.46
C ILE A 86 8.22 4.41 1.22
N VAL A 87 9.52 4.16 1.34
CA VAL A 87 10.47 4.26 0.22
C VAL A 87 10.11 3.20 -0.84
N ALA A 88 10.13 3.56 -2.13
CA ALA A 88 9.62 2.68 -3.19
C ALA A 88 10.25 1.28 -3.20
N THR A 89 11.55 1.19 -2.90
CA THR A 89 12.29 -0.08 -2.83
C THR A 89 11.83 -0.99 -1.69
N LYS A 90 11.23 -0.45 -0.63
CA LYS A 90 10.72 -1.21 0.52
C LYS A 90 9.27 -1.66 0.36
N ILE A 91 8.53 -1.10 -0.60
CA ILE A 91 7.11 -1.42 -0.80
C ILE A 91 6.88 -2.89 -1.17
N PRO A 92 7.71 -3.53 -2.04
CA PRO A 92 7.56 -4.97 -2.30
C PRO A 92 7.71 -5.82 -1.04
N GLU A 93 8.70 -5.52 -0.19
CA GLU A 93 8.91 -6.21 1.09
C GLU A 93 7.77 -5.97 2.08
N PHE A 94 7.22 -4.75 2.11
CA PHE A 94 6.03 -4.42 2.90
C PHE A 94 4.82 -5.27 2.48
N LEU A 95 4.59 -5.42 1.18
CA LEU A 95 3.48 -6.23 0.66
C LEU A 95 3.68 -7.72 0.89
N GLU A 96 4.91 -8.22 0.84
CA GLU A 96 5.24 -9.58 1.26
C GLU A 96 4.89 -9.79 2.74
N ALA A 97 5.33 -8.89 3.62
CA ALA A 97 5.05 -8.97 5.05
C ALA A 97 3.54 -8.90 5.35
N LEU A 98 2.81 -8.05 4.63
CA LEU A 98 1.35 -7.96 4.72
C LEU A 98 0.69 -9.27 4.26
N ALA A 99 1.07 -9.80 3.09
CA ALA A 99 0.52 -11.05 2.58
C ALA A 99 0.75 -12.21 3.54
N ASN A 100 1.97 -12.34 4.06
CA ASN A 100 2.32 -13.37 5.04
C ASN A 100 1.47 -13.25 6.31
N THR A 101 1.24 -12.03 6.80
CA THR A 101 0.37 -11.76 7.95
C THR A 101 -1.06 -12.21 7.67
N LEU A 102 -1.62 -11.84 6.51
CA LEU A 102 -2.98 -12.21 6.12
C LEU A 102 -3.15 -13.72 5.94
N ASN A 103 -2.14 -14.39 5.38
CA ASN A 103 -2.15 -15.84 5.18
C ASN A 103 -2.11 -16.61 6.50
N GLN A 104 -1.48 -16.07 7.53
CA GLN A 104 -1.48 -16.62 8.89
C GLN A 104 -2.75 -16.29 9.67
N SER A 105 -3.49 -15.27 9.24
CA SER A 105 -4.71 -14.84 9.91
C SER A 105 -5.92 -15.73 9.58
N PRO A 106 -6.82 -15.98 10.54
CA PRO A 106 -8.05 -16.74 10.28
C PRO A 106 -9.06 -15.98 9.40
N GLU A 107 -8.90 -14.67 9.23
CA GLU A 107 -9.78 -13.84 8.43
C GLU A 107 -9.74 -14.21 6.94
N PRO A 108 -10.90 -14.12 6.26
CA PRO A 108 -11.01 -14.49 4.85
C PRO A 108 -10.33 -13.49 3.91
N ASP A 109 -10.25 -12.22 4.30
CA ASP A 109 -9.77 -11.12 3.45
C ASP A 109 -9.16 -9.98 4.26
N PHE A 110 -8.40 -9.11 3.58
CA PHE A 110 -7.78 -7.92 4.17
C PHE A 110 -8.77 -6.94 4.78
N GLY A 111 -9.94 -6.74 4.16
CA GLY A 111 -10.95 -5.80 4.64
C GLY A 111 -11.50 -6.18 6.01
N THR A 112 -11.76 -7.47 6.23
CA THR A 112 -12.15 -8.02 7.54
C THR A 112 -10.98 -7.93 8.53
N TRP A 113 -9.78 -8.32 8.10
CA TRP A 113 -8.58 -8.31 8.94
C TRP A 113 -8.21 -6.92 9.45
N ARG A 114 -8.20 -5.89 8.59
CA ARG A 114 -7.78 -4.53 8.99
C ARG A 114 -8.71 -3.93 10.06
N MET A 115 -9.97 -4.34 10.09
CA MET A 115 -10.97 -3.87 11.05
C MET A 115 -10.74 -4.45 12.45
N THR A 116 -10.33 -5.72 12.54
CA THR A 116 -10.05 -6.42 13.81
C THR A 116 -8.60 -6.25 14.28
N HIS A 117 -7.66 -6.03 13.35
CA HIS A 117 -6.21 -6.01 13.60
C HIS A 117 -5.56 -4.64 13.29
N LYS A 118 -6.31 -3.55 13.47
CA LYS A 118 -5.85 -2.19 13.16
C LYS A 118 -4.51 -1.82 13.81
N ALA A 119 -4.28 -2.22 15.07
CA ALA A 119 -3.03 -1.94 15.76
C ALA A 119 -1.84 -2.64 15.08
N GLN A 120 -1.97 -3.93 14.79
CA GLN A 120 -0.95 -4.73 14.10
C GLN A 120 -0.66 -4.16 12.70
N TYR A 121 -1.69 -3.73 11.98
CA TYR A 121 -1.52 -3.09 10.68
C TYR A 121 -0.73 -1.78 10.76
N MET A 122 -1.04 -0.92 11.73
CA MET A 122 -0.30 0.33 11.93
C MET A 122 1.15 0.07 12.35
N GLU A 123 1.42 -0.95 13.16
CA GLU A 123 2.79 -1.36 13.51
C GLU A 123 3.56 -1.88 12.30
N LEU A 124 2.91 -2.66 11.44
CA LEU A 124 3.49 -3.12 10.18
C LEU A 124 3.87 -1.93 9.31
N ILE A 125 2.97 -0.97 9.08
CA ILE A 125 3.27 0.22 8.27
C ILE A 125 4.46 0.99 8.85
N LYS A 126 4.47 1.20 10.17
CA LYS A 126 5.54 1.93 10.86
C LYS A 126 6.90 1.23 10.76
N ALA A 127 6.93 -0.09 10.65
CA ALA A 127 8.18 -0.83 10.46
C ALA A 127 8.82 -0.58 9.08
N PHE A 128 8.04 -0.17 8.08
CA PHE A 128 8.50 0.07 6.71
C PHE A 128 8.61 1.56 6.34
N GLU A 129 8.09 2.45 7.18
CA GLU A 129 8.35 3.90 7.10
C GLU A 129 9.84 4.20 7.32
#